data_AF-A0A6A3DRN2-F1
#
_entry.id   AF-A0A6A3DRN2-F1
#
_cell.length_a   1.000
_cell.length_b   1.000
_cell.length_c   1.000
_cell.angle_alpha   90.00
_cell.angle_beta   90.00
_cell.angle_gamma   90.00
#
_symmetry.space_group_name_H-M   'P 1'
#
loop_
_entity.id
_entity.type
_entity.pdbx_description
1 polymer ?
#
loop_
_entity_poly.entity_id
_entity_poly.type
_entity_poly.pdbx_seq_one_letter_code
_entity_poly.pdbx_strand_id
1 'polypeptide(L)'
;MTRIRISATSDLKSFSGRDATEEKSRTWLNKLQSAAKRDGMSPAEMCLLMNDLITGPARQWYLQLSRDIRSSWNDLSSQFQYQYCGKGVSVARKYYHATKRSDETPLEYLHRLTVAGIRAKLRVKDGNAAER
;
A
#
# COMPACT_ATOMS: atom_id res chain seq x y z
N MET A 1 -30.97 12.15 26.40
CA MET A 1 -30.25 10.93 25.97
C MET A 1 -28.88 11.32 25.45
N THR A 2 -27.83 11.08 26.23
CA THR A 2 -26.44 11.37 25.85
C THR A 2 -26.01 10.31 24.83
N ARG A 3 -25.82 10.71 23.58
CA ARG A 3 -25.35 9.80 22.52
C ARG A 3 -23.87 9.52 22.76
N ILE A 4 -23.56 8.40 23.40
CA ILE A 4 -22.19 7.92 23.58
C ILE A 4 -21.58 7.77 22.18
N ARG A 5 -20.64 8.65 21.82
CA ARG A 5 -19.90 8.54 20.57
C ARG A 5 -18.83 7.48 20.79
N ILE A 6 -19.06 6.29 20.24
CA ILE A 6 -18.04 5.24 20.16
C ILE A 6 -16.92 5.77 19.26
N SER A 7 -15.67 5.65 19.72
CA SER A 7 -14.48 6.10 19.00
C SER A 7 -14.37 5.38 17.65
N ALA A 8 -14.04 6.11 16.58
CA ALA A 8 -13.85 5.53 15.25
C ALA A 8 -12.71 4.51 15.20
N THR A 9 -11.69 4.71 16.05
CA THR A 9 -10.47 3.90 16.06
C THR A 9 -10.65 2.55 16.76
N SER A 10 -11.69 2.36 17.58
CA SER A 10 -11.96 1.08 18.25
C SER A 10 -12.36 -0.04 17.29
N ASP A 11 -12.92 0.30 16.12
CA ASP A 11 -13.36 -0.67 15.10
C ASP A 11 -12.24 -1.06 14.12
N LEU A 12 -11.03 -0.53 14.30
CA LEU A 12 -9.91 -0.82 13.41
C LEU A 12 -9.39 -2.24 13.63
N LYS A 13 -9.23 -2.96 12.52
CA LYS A 13 -8.65 -4.31 12.52
C LYS A 13 -7.13 -4.23 12.58
N SER A 14 -6.51 -5.19 13.24
CA SER A 14 -5.06 -5.37 13.24
C SER A 14 -4.53 -5.68 11.83
N PHE A 15 -3.31 -5.24 11.53
CA PHE A 15 -2.58 -5.55 10.30
C PHE A 15 -1.40 -6.46 10.60
N SER A 16 -1.45 -7.69 10.09
CA SER A 16 -0.38 -8.67 10.28
C SER A 16 0.70 -8.61 9.19
N GLY A 17 0.37 -8.04 8.02
CA GLY A 17 1.21 -8.08 6.82
C GLY A 17 1.27 -9.45 6.13
N ARG A 18 0.64 -10.50 6.67
CA ARG A 18 0.56 -11.82 6.04
C ARG A 18 -0.51 -11.79 4.92
N ASP A 19 -0.16 -12.27 3.74
CA ASP A 19 -1.06 -12.36 2.57
C ASP A 19 -1.76 -11.04 2.17
N ALA A 20 -1.19 -9.91 2.60
CA ALA A 20 -1.71 -8.58 2.31
C ALA A 20 -1.27 -8.14 0.91
N THR A 21 -2.25 -7.92 0.02
CA THR A 21 -1.98 -7.31 -1.29
C THR A 21 -1.69 -5.82 -1.14
N GLU A 22 -1.06 -5.21 -2.16
CA GLU A 22 -0.83 -3.76 -2.20
C GLU A 22 -2.14 -2.98 -1.95
N GLU A 23 -3.24 -3.44 -2.55
CA GLU A 23 -4.58 -2.88 -2.37
C GLU A 23 -5.06 -2.95 -0.92
N LYS A 24 -4.97 -4.13 -0.29
CA LYS A 24 -5.44 -4.34 1.09
C LYS A 24 -4.65 -3.47 2.06
N SER A 25 -3.34 -3.34 1.85
CA SER A 25 -2.46 -2.48 2.65
C SER A 25 -2.82 -1.01 2.52
N ARG A 26 -3.07 -0.51 1.30
CA ARG A 26 -3.54 0.86 1.06
C ARG A 26 -4.88 1.13 1.74
N THR A 27 -5.84 0.21 1.57
CA THR A 27 -7.16 0.33 2.19
C THR A 27 -7.07 0.36 3.71
N TRP A 28 -6.21 -0.47 4.30
CA TRP A 28 -6.01 -0.48 5.75
C TRP A 28 -5.44 0.85 6.25
N LEU A 29 -4.37 1.37 5.62
CA LEU A 29 -3.77 2.64 6.01
C LEU A 29 -4.76 3.81 5.87
N ASN A 30 -5.52 3.86 4.79
CA ASN A 30 -6.53 4.91 4.57
C ASN A 30 -7.66 4.86 5.62
N LYS A 31 -8.06 3.64 6.05
CA LYS A 31 -9.06 3.46 7.12
C LYS A 31 -8.54 3.97 8.45
N LEU A 32 -7.30 3.62 8.81
CA LEU A 32 -6.65 4.12 10.03
C LEU A 32 -6.59 5.64 10.01
N GLN A 33 -6.11 6.25 8.92
CA GLN A 33 -6.06 7.72 8.78
C GLN A 33 -7.42 8.39 8.90
N SER A 34 -8.44 7.82 8.25
CA SER A 34 -9.79 8.37 8.28
C SER A 34 -10.44 8.26 9.67
N ALA A 35 -10.21 7.14 10.37
CA ALA A 35 -10.70 6.94 11.72
C ALA A 35 -10.00 7.88 12.72
N ALA A 36 -8.67 7.99 12.65
CA ALA A 36 -7.91 8.88 13.53
C ALA A 36 -8.30 10.35 13.33
N LYS A 37 -8.51 10.77 12.06
CA LYS A 37 -8.98 12.13 11.73
C LYS A 37 -10.38 12.40 12.29
N ARG A 38 -11.29 11.41 12.25
CA ARG A 38 -12.63 11.53 12.84
C ARG A 38 -12.59 11.70 14.35
N ASP A 39 -11.63 11.04 15.00
CA ASP A 39 -11.44 11.10 16.45
C ASP A 39 -10.58 12.31 16.89
N GLY A 40 -10.08 13.12 15.95
CA GLY A 40 -9.27 14.30 16.25
C GLY A 40 -7.87 13.98 16.77
N MET A 41 -7.34 12.79 16.46
CA MET A 41 -6.03 12.35 16.95
C MET A 41 -4.87 13.19 16.38
N SER A 42 -3.88 13.43 17.23
CA SER A 42 -2.59 14.01 16.88
C SER A 42 -1.70 13.01 16.10
N PRO A 43 -0.70 13.49 15.35
CA PRO A 43 0.25 12.61 14.66
C PRO A 43 0.97 11.61 15.59
N ALA A 44 1.29 12.02 16.83
CA ALA A 44 1.91 11.15 17.82
C ALA A 44 0.98 10.00 18.24
N GLU A 45 -0.30 10.30 18.47
CA GLU A 45 -1.32 9.28 18.78
C GLU A 45 -1.53 8.32 17.61
N MET A 46 -1.46 8.80 16.36
CA MET A 46 -1.53 7.94 15.18
C MET A 46 -0.37 6.94 15.11
N CYS A 47 0.85 7.35 15.50
CA CYS A 47 2.00 6.45 15.58
C CYS A 47 1.79 5.34 16.63
N LEU A 48 1.24 5.69 17.80
CA LEU A 48 0.91 4.74 18.86
C LEU A 48 -0.18 3.77 18.42
N LEU A 49 -1.27 4.29 17.85
CA LEU A 49 -2.36 3.47 17.31
C LEU A 49 -1.86 2.48 16.26
N MET A 50 -0.98 2.92 15.37
CA MET A 50 -0.38 2.05 14.36
C MET A 50 0.50 0.96 14.97
N ASN A 51 1.30 1.27 16.00
CA ASN A 51 2.07 0.29 16.75
C ASN A 51 1.18 -0.79 17.38
N ASP A 52 0.03 -0.40 17.93
CA ASP A 52 -0.89 -1.31 18.61
C ASP A 52 -1.65 -2.21 17.64
N LEU A 53 -1.97 -1.70 16.44
CA LEU A 53 -2.68 -2.45 15.41
C LEU A 53 -1.75 -3.33 14.56
N ILE A 54 -0.44 -3.07 14.53
CA ILE A 54 0.52 -3.88 13.79
C ILE A 54 0.89 -5.15 14.57
N THR A 55 0.72 -6.29 13.91
CA THR A 55 0.94 -7.63 14.49
C THR A 55 1.75 -8.52 13.54
N GLY A 56 2.12 -9.73 13.98
CA GLY A 56 2.73 -10.75 13.11
C GLY A 56 4.03 -10.29 12.41
N PRO A 57 4.26 -10.70 11.15
CA PRO A 57 5.42 -10.26 10.37
C PRO A 57 5.56 -8.74 10.25
N ALA A 58 4.45 -8.01 10.13
CA ALA A 58 4.49 -6.55 10.09
C ALA A 58 5.02 -5.93 11.39
N ARG A 59 4.83 -6.59 12.54
CA ARG A 59 5.42 -6.13 13.80
C ARG A 59 6.95 -6.21 13.79
N GLN A 60 7.50 -7.25 13.20
CA GLN A 60 8.96 -7.40 13.08
C GLN A 60 9.54 -6.29 12.18
N TRP A 61 8.90 -6.03 11.05
CA TRP A 61 9.25 -4.88 10.20
C TRP A 61 9.19 -3.55 10.96
N TYR A 62 8.11 -3.30 11.72
CA TYR A 62 7.96 -2.06 12.49
C TYR A 62 9.08 -1.88 13.52
N LEU A 63 9.50 -2.95 14.20
CA LEU A 63 10.58 -2.92 15.19
C LEU A 63 11.97 -2.68 14.56
N GLN A 64 12.16 -2.99 13.28
CA GLN A 64 13.39 -2.70 12.54
C GLN A 64 13.54 -1.21 12.20
N LEU A 65 12.47 -0.42 12.28
CA LEU A 65 12.52 1.01 12.02
C LEU A 65 13.20 1.76 13.19
N SER A 66 13.99 2.79 12.84
CA SER A 66 14.58 3.69 13.83
C SER A 66 13.51 4.41 14.65
N ARG A 67 13.88 4.89 15.83
CA ARG A 67 12.96 5.60 16.72
C ARG A 67 12.43 6.88 16.08
N ASP A 68 13.26 7.60 15.32
CA ASP A 68 12.88 8.84 14.63
C ASP A 68 11.81 8.62 13.56
N ILE A 69 11.90 7.51 12.83
CA ILE A 69 10.87 7.13 11.85
C ILE A 69 9.57 6.76 12.57
N ARG A 70 9.67 6.04 13.70
CA ARG A 70 8.47 5.59 14.46
C ARG A 70 7.76 6.71 15.20
N SER A 71 8.43 7.81 15.53
CA SER A 71 7.83 8.97 16.20
C SER A 71 7.18 9.95 15.23
N SER A 72 7.59 9.95 13.95
CA SER A 72 7.02 10.80 12.91
C SER A 72 5.97 10.05 12.08
N TRP A 73 4.70 10.48 12.17
CA TRP A 73 3.61 9.87 11.40
C TRP A 73 3.86 9.92 9.88
N ASN A 74 4.45 11.01 9.39
CA ASN A 74 4.73 11.19 7.97
C ASN A 74 5.77 10.19 7.46
N ASP A 75 6.82 9.96 8.24
CA ASP A 75 7.89 9.03 7.88
C ASP A 75 7.42 7.58 8.05
N LEU A 76 6.74 7.28 9.17
CA LEU A 76 6.17 5.96 9.43
C LEU A 76 5.17 5.53 8.34
N SER A 77 4.22 6.40 8.00
CA SER A 77 3.23 6.11 6.96
C SER A 77 3.87 6.00 5.57
N SER A 78 4.93 6.78 5.29
CA SER A 78 5.70 6.67 4.05
C SER A 78 6.46 5.35 3.94
N GLN A 79 7.10 4.90 5.02
CA GLN A 79 7.77 3.60 5.08
C GLN A 79 6.77 2.44 4.93
N PHE A 80 5.60 2.54 5.57
CA PHE A 80 4.53 1.57 5.37
C PHE A 80 4.07 1.51 3.90
N GLN A 81 3.92 2.67 3.26
CA GLN A 81 3.53 2.72 1.86
C GLN A 81 4.60 2.11 0.93
N TYR A 82 5.89 2.30 1.25
CA TYR A 82 6.99 1.69 0.53
C TYR A 82 6.96 0.17 0.66
N GLN A 83 6.83 -0.33 1.89
CA GLN A 83 6.89 -1.75 2.20
C GLN A 83 5.67 -2.55 1.73
N TYR A 84 4.47 -2.01 1.96
CA TYR A 84 3.22 -2.78 1.82
C TYR A 84 2.27 -2.26 0.74
N CYS A 85 2.39 -1.01 0.32
CA CYS A 85 1.47 -0.41 -0.67
C CYS A 85 2.04 -0.33 -2.08
N GLY A 86 3.27 -0.80 -2.29
CA GLY A 86 3.93 -0.77 -3.60
C GLY A 86 4.30 0.63 -4.09
N LYS A 87 4.44 1.61 -3.19
CA LYS A 87 4.87 2.99 -3.51
C LYS A 87 6.34 3.03 -3.97
N GLY A 88 7.15 2.09 -3.50
CA GLY A 88 8.57 1.96 -3.87
C GLY A 88 8.86 1.23 -5.18
N VAL A 89 7.86 0.57 -5.77
CA VAL A 89 8.04 -0.19 -6.99
C VAL A 89 7.79 0.74 -8.18
N SER A 90 8.84 0.99 -8.98
CA SER A 90 8.70 1.79 -10.19
C SER A 90 7.64 1.20 -11.12
N VAL A 91 6.93 2.05 -11.85
CA VAL A 91 5.90 1.60 -12.81
C VAL A 91 6.50 0.66 -13.86
N ALA A 92 7.76 0.91 -14.26
CA ALA A 92 8.53 0.02 -15.12
C ALA A 92 8.78 -1.36 -14.49
N ARG A 93 9.13 -1.42 -13.20
CA ARG A 93 9.33 -2.69 -12.50
C ARG A 93 8.01 -3.48 -12.39
N LYS A 94 6.87 -2.80 -12.20
CA LYS A 94 5.53 -3.44 -12.26
C LYS A 94 5.22 -4.01 -13.64
N TYR A 95 5.66 -3.35 -14.71
CA TYR A 95 5.54 -3.87 -16.08
C TYR A 95 6.40 -5.12 -16.29
N TYR A 96 7.69 -5.09 -15.94
CA TYR A 96 8.60 -6.22 -16.17
C TYR A 96 8.26 -7.47 -15.35
N HIS A 97 7.63 -7.32 -14.18
CA HIS A 97 7.18 -8.43 -13.36
C HIS A 97 5.71 -8.81 -13.56
N ALA A 98 5.00 -8.18 -14.51
CA ALA A 98 3.64 -8.57 -14.81
C ALA A 98 3.63 -10.00 -15.39
N THR A 99 2.96 -10.91 -14.71
CA THR A 99 2.74 -12.28 -15.17
C THR A 99 1.26 -12.49 -15.45
N LYS A 100 0.94 -13.45 -16.33
CA LYS A 100 -0.43 -13.84 -16.62
C LYS A 100 -1.04 -14.50 -15.37
N ARG A 101 -2.19 -14.01 -14.92
CA ARG A 101 -2.99 -14.59 -13.84
C ARG A 101 -3.71 -15.85 -14.33
N SER A 102 -4.01 -16.75 -13.39
CA SER A 102 -4.71 -18.01 -13.68
C SER A 102 -6.15 -17.80 -14.13
N ASP A 103 -6.78 -16.71 -13.70
CA ASP A 103 -8.18 -16.35 -13.92
C ASP A 103 -8.42 -15.40 -15.11
N GLU A 104 -7.36 -14.82 -15.71
CA GLU A 104 -7.49 -13.89 -16.84
C GLU A 104 -7.30 -14.59 -18.19
N THR A 105 -7.99 -14.13 -19.23
CA THR A 105 -7.76 -14.58 -20.61
C THR A 105 -6.45 -14.00 -21.16
N PRO A 106 -5.86 -14.61 -22.21
CA PRO A 106 -4.67 -14.05 -22.86
C PRO A 106 -4.85 -12.61 -23.37
N LEU A 107 -6.05 -12.26 -23.84
CA LEU A 107 -6.35 -10.91 -24.34
C LEU A 107 -6.41 -9.88 -23.20
N GLU A 108 -7.05 -10.22 -22.08
CA GLU A 108 -7.09 -9.36 -20.89
C GLU A 108 -5.69 -9.14 -20.30
N TYR A 109 -4.86 -10.19 -20.31
CA TYR A 109 -3.44 -10.07 -19.92
C TYR A 109 -2.68 -9.09 -20.81
N LEU A 110 -2.79 -9.22 -22.14
CA LEU A 110 -2.14 -8.32 -23.09
C LEU A 110 -2.63 -6.87 -22.91
N HIS A 111 -3.93 -6.66 -22.73
CA HIS A 111 -4.48 -5.33 -22.48
C HIS A 111 -3.92 -4.71 -21.20
N ARG A 112 -3.91 -5.47 -20.09
CA ARG A 112 -3.34 -5.03 -18.80
C ARG A 112 -1.84 -4.71 -18.92
N LEU A 113 -1.09 -5.53 -19.65
CA LEU A 113 0.34 -5.35 -19.89
C LEU A 113 0.63 -4.08 -20.71
N THR A 114 -0.14 -3.84 -21.77
CA THR A 114 -0.02 -2.64 -22.61
C THR A 114 -0.31 -1.37 -21.82
N VAL A 115 -1.38 -1.36 -21.01
CA VAL A 115 -1.69 -0.24 -20.12
C VAL A 115 -0.56 0.02 -19.12
N ALA A 116 0.05 -1.03 -18.56
CA ALA A 116 1.20 -0.90 -17.68
C ALA A 116 2.43 -0.33 -18.40
N GLY A 117 2.70 -0.75 -19.65
CA GLY A 117 3.80 -0.25 -20.47
C GLY A 117 3.67 1.24 -20.80
N ILE A 118 2.46 1.68 -21.19
CA ILE A 118 2.14 3.10 -21.43
C ILE A 118 2.35 3.92 -20.15
N ARG A 119 1.84 3.45 -19.00
CA ARG A 119 2.02 4.12 -17.70
C ARG A 119 3.50 4.20 -17.29
N ALA A 120 4.30 3.19 -17.66
CA ALA A 120 5.73 3.17 -17.43
C ALA A 120 6.52 4.07 -18.40
N LYS A 121 5.86 4.71 -19.37
CA LYS A 121 6.48 5.48 -20.46
C LYS A 121 7.52 4.66 -21.23
N LEU A 122 7.34 3.34 -21.29
CA LEU A 122 8.21 2.48 -22.07
C LEU A 122 7.86 2.68 -23.54
N ARG A 123 8.87 2.99 -24.36
CA ARG A 123 8.70 3.03 -25.81
C ARG A 123 8.43 1.61 -26.29
N VAL A 124 7.16 1.29 -26.56
CA VAL A 124 6.83 0.18 -27.44
C VAL A 124 7.41 0.58 -28.79
N LYS A 125 8.49 -0.09 -29.23
CA LYS A 125 8.93 0.05 -30.61
C LYS A 125 7.77 -0.45 -31.45
N ASP A 126 7.06 0.45 -32.11
CA ASP A 126 6.27 0.08 -33.28
C ASP A 126 7.25 -0.62 -34.21
N GLY A 127 7.02 -1.92 -34.44
CA GLY A 127 7.87 -2.74 -35.28
C GLY A 127 7.84 -2.20 -36.70
N ASN A 128 8.73 -1.27 -37.01
CA ASN A 128 9.09 -1.02 -38.39
C ASN A 128 9.93 -2.23 -38.84
N ALA A 129 9.24 -3.25 -39.33
CA ALA A 129 9.81 -4.27 -40.18
C ALA A 129 10.14 -3.63 -41.53
N ALA A 130 11.27 -2.92 -41.59
CA ALA A 130 11.91 -2.53 -42.84
C ALA A 130 13.43 -2.56 -42.64
N GLU A 131 13.95 -3.75 -42.35
CA GLU A 131 15.29 -4.15 -42.75
C GLU A 131 15.15 -5.41 -43.61
N ARG A 132 15.05 -5.20 -44.93
CA ARG A 132 15.77 -5.91 -46.00
C ARG A 132 15.30 -5.42 -47.36
#